data_AF-A0A9P8EYL2-F1
#
_entry.id   AF-A0A9P8EYL2-F1
#
_cell.length_a   1.000
_cell.length_b   1.000
_cell.length_c   1.000
_cell.angle_alpha   90.00
_cell.angle_beta   90.00
_cell.angle_gamma   90.00
#
_symmetry.space_group_name_H-M   'P 1'
#
loop_
_entity.id
_entity.type
_entity.pdbx_description
1 polymer ?
#
loop_
_entity_poly.entity_id
_entity_poly.type
_entity_poly.pdbx_seq_one_letter_code
_entity_poly.pdbx_strand_id
1 'polypeptide(L)'
;PSTDSEAKQSDNKPVFKAEQHPIFAYRCFILHCLVELLGSYNRTKIEFINFSRKAEYQASTPSKPRSGLLNYFLTSLIPLASLTHPEDTPSKKQAATANWAINTIVSLCSKTNERVIGLKISASDEESDLAYVRKFVLEHALKAYKDAMASSEPLDQKYARLLSLSNLFYRMLTGKQQSGINHSLLEMVTVSQKQLGRFMYEKNFITALTSSIAELDLNFPGAKRAVKYILRPL
;
A
#
# COMPACT_ATOMS: atom_id res chain seq x y z
N PRO A 1 38.95 -42.82 -9.10
CA PRO A 1 38.65 -43.05 -7.67
C PRO A 1 39.44 -42.05 -6.81
N SER A 2 38.85 -41.08 -6.10
CA SER A 2 37.56 -40.98 -5.40
C SER A 2 37.39 -39.49 -5.08
N THR A 3 36.45 -38.77 -5.70
CA THR A 3 35.17 -38.34 -5.09
C THR A 3 35.26 -38.06 -3.59
N ASP A 4 35.50 -36.80 -3.23
CA ASP A 4 35.12 -36.27 -1.93
C ASP A 4 33.92 -35.35 -2.10
N SER A 5 32.90 -35.64 -1.30
CA SER A 5 31.54 -35.16 -1.45
C SER A 5 31.35 -33.97 -0.52
N GLU A 6 31.27 -32.75 -1.06
CA GLU A 6 30.79 -31.61 -0.27
C GLU A 6 29.27 -31.74 -0.09
N ALA A 7 28.90 -31.85 1.19
CA ALA A 7 27.57 -32.13 1.67
C ALA A 7 26.52 -31.15 1.15
N LYS A 8 25.46 -31.69 0.54
CA LYS A 8 24.18 -31.00 0.35
C LYS A 8 23.66 -30.56 1.73
N GLN A 9 23.71 -29.25 2.02
CA GLN A 9 22.92 -28.66 3.10
C GLN A 9 21.45 -29.03 2.87
N SER A 10 20.91 -29.85 3.76
CA SER A 10 19.50 -30.22 3.76
C SER A 10 18.64 -28.97 3.98
N ASP A 11 17.74 -28.71 3.03
CA ASP A 11 16.72 -27.66 3.05
C ASP A 11 15.69 -27.95 4.15
N ASN A 12 16.06 -27.66 5.40
CA ASN A 12 15.24 -27.91 6.58
C ASN A 12 14.53 -26.62 7.04
N LYS A 13 14.01 -25.83 6.10
CA LYS A 13 13.20 -24.67 6.45
C LYS A 13 11.87 -25.16 7.03
N PRO A 14 11.50 -24.77 8.26
CA PRO A 14 10.24 -25.19 8.86
C PRO A 14 9.06 -24.73 7.97
N VAL A 15 8.21 -25.69 7.58
CA VAL A 15 7.00 -25.42 6.80
C VAL A 15 6.02 -24.62 7.65
N PHE A 16 5.53 -23.51 7.11
CA PHE A 16 4.55 -22.66 7.78
C PHE A 16 3.21 -23.39 7.92
N LYS A 17 2.70 -23.53 9.15
CA LYS A 17 1.38 -24.11 9.45
C LYS A 17 0.40 -23.00 9.82
N ALA A 18 -0.59 -22.75 8.95
CA ALA A 18 -1.54 -21.65 9.14
C ALA A 18 -2.43 -21.86 10.37
N GLU A 19 -2.71 -23.11 10.72
CA GLU A 19 -3.55 -23.53 11.84
C GLU A 19 -2.95 -23.10 13.18
N GLN A 20 -1.63 -22.97 13.25
CA GLN A 20 -0.92 -22.49 14.44
C GLN A 20 -0.97 -20.96 14.60
N HIS A 21 -1.51 -20.25 13.60
CA HIS A 21 -1.49 -18.80 13.51
C HIS A 21 -2.86 -18.20 13.09
N PRO A 22 -3.96 -18.54 13.79
CA PRO A 22 -5.32 -18.20 13.38
C PRO A 22 -5.57 -16.69 13.28
N ILE A 23 -5.00 -15.89 14.18
CA ILE A 23 -5.14 -14.42 14.16
C ILE A 23 -4.52 -13.82 12.89
N PHE A 24 -3.35 -14.32 12.49
CA PHE A 24 -2.67 -13.87 11.27
C PHE A 24 -3.46 -14.30 10.03
N ALA A 25 -3.90 -15.55 9.97
CA ALA A 25 -4.70 -16.07 8.87
C ALA A 25 -6.00 -15.26 8.69
N TYR A 26 -6.73 -15.00 9.78
CA TYR A 26 -7.95 -14.18 9.75
C TYR A 26 -7.67 -12.73 9.31
N ARG A 27 -6.59 -12.11 9.80
CA ARG A 27 -6.20 -10.77 9.36
C ARG A 27 -5.94 -10.72 7.85
N CYS A 28 -5.19 -11.69 7.31
CA CYS A 28 -4.95 -11.77 5.88
C CYS A 28 -6.24 -11.99 5.09
N PHE A 29 -7.12 -12.87 5.56
CA PHE A 29 -8.42 -13.10 4.94
C PHE A 29 -9.23 -11.79 4.83
N ILE A 30 -9.36 -11.03 5.91
CA ILE A 30 -10.08 -9.75 5.90
C ILE A 30 -9.43 -8.75 4.94
N LEU A 31 -8.10 -8.65 4.92
CA LEU A 31 -7.39 -7.78 3.97
C LEU A 31 -7.60 -8.21 2.52
N HIS A 32 -7.70 -9.52 2.23
CA HIS A 32 -8.03 -10.01 0.89
C HIS A 32 -9.45 -9.61 0.50
N CYS A 33 -10.42 -9.82 1.39
CA CYS A 33 -11.80 -9.39 1.14
C CYS A 33 -11.88 -7.88 0.86
N LEU A 34 -11.14 -7.05 1.61
CA LEU A 34 -11.08 -5.61 1.34
C LEU A 34 -10.47 -5.28 -0.02
N VAL A 35 -9.39 -5.97 -0.42
CA VAL A 35 -8.77 -5.80 -1.74
C VAL A 35 -9.76 -6.09 -2.86
N GLU A 36 -10.52 -7.18 -2.74
CA GLU A 36 -11.49 -7.61 -3.75
C GLU A 36 -12.71 -6.68 -3.80
N LEU A 37 -13.27 -6.30 -2.65
CA LEU A 37 -14.39 -5.35 -2.57
C LEU A 37 -14.04 -4.00 -3.18
N LEU A 38 -12.90 -3.41 -2.75
CA LEU A 38 -12.44 -2.13 -3.24
C LEU A 38 -12.01 -2.17 -4.72
N GLY A 39 -11.53 -3.33 -5.18
CA GLY A 39 -11.16 -3.54 -6.59
C GLY A 39 -12.37 -3.71 -7.50
N SER A 40 -13.53 -4.12 -6.94
CA SER A 40 -14.72 -4.47 -7.72
C SER A 40 -15.79 -3.38 -7.73
N TYR A 41 -15.91 -2.57 -6.67
CA TYR A 41 -17.05 -1.65 -6.51
C TYR A 41 -16.63 -0.22 -6.14
N ASN A 42 -17.01 0.77 -6.95
CA ASN A 42 -16.67 2.18 -6.72
C ASN A 42 -17.27 2.72 -5.43
N ARG A 43 -18.51 2.31 -5.10
CA ARG A 43 -19.19 2.77 -3.88
C ARG A 43 -18.42 2.43 -2.61
N THR A 44 -17.79 1.26 -2.57
CA THR A 44 -17.05 0.80 -1.38
C THR A 44 -15.83 1.68 -1.07
N LYS A 45 -15.27 2.36 -2.08
CA LYS A 45 -14.15 3.29 -1.91
C LYS A 45 -14.56 4.53 -1.12
N ILE A 46 -15.75 5.06 -1.42
CA ILE A 46 -16.34 6.20 -0.71
C ILE A 46 -16.69 5.80 0.73
N GLU A 47 -17.33 4.65 0.91
CA GLU A 47 -17.63 4.12 2.25
C GLU A 47 -16.35 3.90 3.08
N PHE A 48 -15.27 3.43 2.46
CA PHE A 48 -13.97 3.26 3.13
C PHE A 48 -13.42 4.58 3.67
N ILE A 49 -13.41 5.65 2.87
CA ILE A 49 -12.86 6.94 3.33
C ILE A 49 -13.78 7.65 4.33
N ASN A 50 -15.07 7.32 4.36
CA ASN A 50 -16.05 7.87 5.30
C ASN A 50 -16.19 7.05 6.59
N PHE A 51 -15.68 5.81 6.60
CA PHE A 51 -15.81 4.89 7.72
C PHE A 51 -15.23 5.46 9.02
N SER A 52 -15.95 5.22 10.12
CA SER A 52 -15.44 5.47 11.47
C SER A 52 -16.12 4.59 12.49
N ARG A 53 -15.30 4.02 13.38
CA ARG A 53 -15.76 3.22 14.51
C ARG A 53 -16.68 3.96 15.47
N LYS A 54 -16.63 5.30 15.49
CA LYS A 54 -17.46 6.14 16.38
C LYS A 54 -18.75 6.63 15.74
N ALA A 55 -19.04 6.24 14.50
CA ALA A 55 -20.17 6.78 13.72
C ALA A 55 -21.54 6.32 14.22
N GLU A 56 -21.61 5.23 14.98
CA GLU A 56 -22.88 4.60 15.40
C GLU A 56 -23.78 5.49 16.28
N TYR A 57 -23.27 6.61 16.82
CA TYR A 57 -24.03 7.47 17.73
C TYR A 57 -24.59 8.77 17.12
N GLN A 58 -24.27 9.13 15.88
CA GLN A 58 -24.72 10.42 15.29
C GLN A 58 -25.06 10.28 13.80
N ALA A 59 -26.26 9.77 13.52
CA ALA A 59 -26.74 9.46 12.17
C ALA A 59 -27.33 10.66 11.38
N SER A 60 -27.18 11.91 11.84
CA SER A 60 -27.89 13.07 11.27
C SER A 60 -27.03 14.10 10.51
N THR A 61 -25.73 13.86 10.30
CA THR A 61 -24.87 14.76 9.50
C THR A 61 -24.18 14.02 8.35
N PRO A 62 -24.04 14.64 7.15
CA PRO A 62 -23.30 14.03 6.04
C PRO A 62 -21.92 13.59 6.50
N SER A 63 -21.57 12.32 6.27
CA SER A 63 -20.31 11.73 6.73
C SER A 63 -19.13 12.33 5.96
N LYS A 64 -18.44 13.30 6.55
CA LYS A 64 -17.15 13.78 6.06
C LYS A 64 -16.12 12.63 6.08
N PRO A 65 -15.13 12.60 5.18
CA PRO A 65 -14.08 11.60 5.24
C PRO A 65 -13.35 11.61 6.58
N ARG A 66 -13.02 10.41 7.05
CA ARG A 66 -12.35 10.17 8.33
C ARG A 66 -11.12 9.33 8.07
N SER A 67 -9.95 9.94 8.23
CA SER A 67 -8.68 9.28 7.95
C SER A 67 -8.25 8.27 9.00
N GLY A 68 -9.06 7.98 10.02
CA GLY A 68 -8.68 7.05 11.10
C GLY A 68 -8.29 5.65 10.59
N LEU A 69 -9.10 5.06 9.71
CA LEU A 69 -8.78 3.76 9.11
C LEU A 69 -7.58 3.88 8.17
N LEU A 70 -7.56 4.88 7.30
CA LEU A 70 -6.45 5.11 6.37
C LEU A 70 -5.11 5.32 7.09
N ASN A 71 -5.09 6.11 8.16
CA ASN A 71 -3.92 6.35 9.00
C ASN A 71 -3.44 5.06 9.64
N TYR A 72 -4.34 4.19 10.11
CA TYR A 72 -3.95 2.87 10.62
C TYR A 72 -3.22 2.03 9.56
N PHE A 73 -3.67 2.06 8.30
CA PHE A 73 -2.92 1.43 7.21
C PHE A 73 -1.53 2.05 7.02
N LEU A 74 -1.48 3.39 6.90
CA LEU A 74 -0.26 4.13 6.57
C LEU A 74 0.81 4.13 7.67
N THR A 75 0.41 4.05 8.95
CA THR A 75 1.35 4.15 10.07
C THR A 75 1.57 2.84 10.80
N SER A 76 0.64 1.88 10.71
CA SER A 76 0.70 0.65 11.53
C SER A 76 0.73 -0.64 10.73
N LEU A 77 0.03 -0.74 9.59
CA LEU A 77 0.00 -1.99 8.80
C LEU A 77 1.07 -2.04 7.71
N ILE A 78 1.29 -0.92 7.01
CA ILE A 78 2.24 -0.85 5.88
C ILE A 78 3.68 -0.78 6.35
N PRO A 79 4.06 0.06 7.33
CA PRO A 79 5.46 0.18 7.68
C PRO A 79 6.01 -1.06 8.38
N LEU A 80 7.17 -1.51 7.92
CA LEU A 80 7.93 -2.58 8.57
C LEU A 80 8.74 -2.03 9.73
N ALA A 81 9.04 -2.89 10.71
CA ALA A 81 9.76 -2.48 11.92
C ALA A 81 11.27 -2.25 11.71
N SER A 82 11.85 -2.77 10.63
CA SER A 82 13.30 -2.71 10.39
C SER A 82 13.63 -2.72 8.89
N LEU A 83 14.80 -2.16 8.53
CA LEU A 83 15.38 -2.34 7.20
C LEU A 83 15.94 -3.74 6.98
N THR A 84 16.22 -4.46 8.07
CA THR A 84 16.61 -5.86 8.03
C THR A 84 15.39 -6.72 7.66
N HIS A 85 15.64 -7.83 6.95
CA HIS A 85 14.59 -8.79 6.58
C HIS A 85 14.96 -10.11 7.24
N PRO A 86 14.75 -10.24 8.56
CA PRO A 86 15.03 -11.50 9.18
C PRO A 86 14.01 -12.54 8.69
N GLU A 87 14.50 -13.75 8.45
CA GLU A 87 13.73 -14.85 7.85
C GLU A 87 12.83 -15.57 8.87
N ASP A 88 12.67 -14.99 10.06
CA ASP A 88 11.83 -15.52 11.12
C ASP A 88 10.33 -15.39 10.80
N THR A 89 9.54 -16.21 11.47
CA THR A 89 8.10 -16.29 11.23
C THR A 89 7.35 -14.97 11.53
N PRO A 90 7.60 -14.28 12.67
CA PRO A 90 7.04 -12.94 12.91
C PRO A 90 7.31 -11.92 11.80
N SER A 91 8.56 -11.79 11.35
CA SER A 91 8.94 -10.85 10.28
C SER A 91 8.25 -11.17 8.95
N LYS A 92 8.18 -12.46 8.58
CA LYS A 92 7.45 -12.92 7.39
C LYS A 92 5.96 -12.60 7.45
N LYS A 93 5.31 -12.78 8.62
CA LYS A 93 3.91 -12.40 8.81
C LYS A 93 3.70 -10.90 8.72
N GLN A 94 4.61 -10.10 9.27
CA GLN A 94 4.55 -8.64 9.18
C GLN A 94 4.68 -8.20 7.71
N ALA A 95 5.66 -8.73 6.98
CA ALA A 95 5.85 -8.45 5.56
C ALA A 95 4.64 -8.85 4.71
N ALA A 96 4.06 -10.03 4.96
CA ALA A 96 2.83 -10.47 4.28
C ALA A 96 1.65 -9.53 4.58
N THR A 97 1.47 -9.14 5.85
CA THR A 97 0.43 -8.19 6.27
C THR A 97 0.61 -6.83 5.57
N ALA A 98 1.83 -6.29 5.56
CA ALA A 98 2.17 -5.04 4.91
C ALA A 98 1.89 -5.08 3.40
N ASN A 99 2.22 -6.19 2.73
CA ASN A 99 1.93 -6.35 1.31
C ASN A 99 0.41 -6.33 1.01
N TRP A 100 -0.40 -7.01 1.84
CA TRP A 100 -1.86 -6.97 1.70
C TRP A 100 -2.45 -5.60 2.05
N ALA A 101 -1.87 -4.89 3.01
CA ALA A 101 -2.24 -3.51 3.31
C ALA A 101 -1.94 -2.57 2.13
N ILE A 102 -0.76 -2.70 1.48
CA ILE A 102 -0.43 -1.97 0.26
C ILE A 102 -1.43 -2.31 -0.86
N ASN A 103 -1.73 -3.60 -1.08
CA ASN A 103 -2.73 -4.01 -2.07
C ASN A 103 -4.10 -3.35 -1.82
N THR A 104 -4.50 -3.23 -0.55
CA THR A 104 -5.76 -2.60 -0.17
C THR A 104 -5.80 -1.13 -0.60
N ILE A 105 -4.73 -0.37 -0.31
CA ILE A 105 -4.64 1.04 -0.69
C ILE A 105 -4.52 1.22 -2.21
N VAL A 106 -3.81 0.32 -2.90
CA VAL A 106 -3.75 0.33 -4.37
C VAL A 106 -5.13 0.05 -4.97
N SER A 107 -5.86 -0.98 -4.48
CA SER A 107 -7.23 -1.26 -4.91
C SER A 107 -8.17 -0.09 -4.64
N LEU A 108 -8.06 0.57 -3.49
CA LEU A 108 -8.85 1.76 -3.13
C LEU A 108 -8.73 2.85 -4.20
N CYS A 109 -7.51 3.10 -4.70
CA CYS A 109 -7.21 4.16 -5.66
C CYS A 109 -7.34 3.74 -7.14
N SER A 110 -7.54 2.45 -7.42
CA SER A 110 -7.62 1.91 -8.78
C SER A 110 -9.02 2.07 -9.37
N LYS A 111 -9.09 2.36 -10.68
CA LYS A 111 -10.36 2.32 -11.43
C LYS A 111 -10.88 0.88 -11.48
N THR A 112 -12.17 0.70 -11.21
CA THR A 112 -12.85 -0.60 -11.30
C THR A 112 -13.35 -0.82 -12.74
N ASN A 113 -13.64 -2.08 -13.08
CA ASN A 113 -14.31 -2.45 -14.33
C ASN A 113 -15.83 -2.61 -14.14
N GLU A 114 -16.38 -2.05 -13.06
CA GLU A 114 -17.79 -2.16 -12.69
C GLU A 114 -18.67 -1.65 -13.84
N ARG A 115 -19.59 -2.51 -14.31
CA ARG A 115 -20.61 -2.12 -15.29
C ARG A 115 -21.91 -1.94 -14.53
N VAL A 116 -22.33 -0.70 -14.36
CA VAL A 116 -23.60 -0.38 -13.72
C VAL A 116 -24.75 -0.74 -14.68
N ILE A 117 -25.30 -1.94 -14.54
CA ILE A 117 -26.47 -2.39 -15.32
C ILE A 117 -27.73 -1.81 -14.66
N GLY A 118 -28.47 -0.97 -15.39
CA GLY A 118 -29.82 -0.52 -14.98
C GLY A 118 -29.88 0.71 -14.07
N LEU A 119 -28.75 1.31 -13.68
CA LEU A 119 -28.69 2.54 -12.90
C LEU A 119 -28.04 3.64 -13.76
N LYS A 120 -28.72 4.78 -13.92
CA LYS A 120 -28.17 5.97 -14.62
C LYS A 120 -27.19 6.72 -13.72
N ILE A 121 -26.14 6.06 -13.21
CA ILE A 121 -25.00 6.78 -12.65
C ILE A 121 -24.18 7.26 -13.84
N SER A 122 -23.96 8.58 -13.94
CA SER A 122 -23.19 9.10 -15.06
C SER A 122 -21.73 8.71 -14.88
N ALA A 123 -21.06 8.30 -15.95
CA ALA A 123 -19.62 7.99 -15.91
C ALA A 123 -18.76 9.17 -15.40
N SER A 124 -19.31 10.40 -15.47
CA SER A 124 -18.70 11.61 -14.94
C SER A 124 -18.69 11.64 -13.40
N ASP A 125 -19.76 11.18 -12.75
CA ASP A 125 -19.88 11.19 -11.29
C ASP A 125 -18.93 10.15 -10.67
N GLU A 126 -18.82 8.96 -11.25
CA GLU A 126 -17.88 7.92 -10.79
C GLU A 126 -16.42 8.36 -10.89
N GLU A 127 -16.07 9.06 -11.97
CA GLU A 127 -14.71 9.58 -12.17
C GLU A 127 -14.41 10.71 -11.17
N SER A 128 -15.40 11.54 -10.83
CA SER A 128 -15.29 12.58 -9.80
C SER A 128 -15.07 11.99 -8.41
N ASP A 129 -15.86 10.98 -8.03
CA ASP A 129 -15.76 10.28 -6.75
C ASP A 129 -14.39 9.57 -6.61
N LEU A 130 -13.94 8.89 -7.67
CA LEU A 130 -12.64 8.24 -7.67
C LEU A 130 -11.50 9.26 -7.58
N ALA A 131 -11.60 10.40 -8.27
CA ALA A 131 -10.64 11.48 -8.15
C ALA A 131 -10.59 12.04 -6.71
N TYR A 132 -11.73 12.17 -6.05
CA TYR A 132 -11.82 12.59 -4.65
C TYR A 132 -11.12 11.60 -3.71
N VAL A 133 -11.42 10.30 -3.84
CA VAL A 133 -10.76 9.22 -3.07
C VAL A 133 -9.24 9.27 -3.27
N ARG A 134 -8.77 9.33 -4.52
CA ARG A 134 -7.33 9.37 -4.84
C ARG A 134 -6.65 10.57 -4.19
N LYS A 135 -7.23 11.77 -4.31
CA LYS A 135 -6.67 12.98 -3.69
C LYS A 135 -6.62 12.86 -2.18
N PHE A 136 -7.69 12.36 -1.55
CA PHE A 136 -7.75 12.15 -0.10
C PHE A 136 -6.67 11.17 0.39
N VAL A 137 -6.51 10.04 -0.31
CA VAL A 137 -5.51 9.02 0.03
C VAL A 137 -4.09 9.56 -0.14
N LEU A 138 -3.80 10.20 -1.27
CA LEU A 138 -2.47 10.75 -1.55
C LEU A 138 -2.07 11.84 -0.54
N GLU A 139 -3.02 12.67 -0.09
CA GLU A 139 -2.75 13.68 0.92
C GLU A 139 -2.28 13.06 2.25
N HIS A 140 -2.98 12.05 2.73
CA HIS A 140 -2.64 11.37 3.98
C HIS A 140 -1.38 10.53 3.84
N ALA A 141 -1.17 9.90 2.69
CA ALA A 141 0.03 9.10 2.44
C ALA A 141 1.29 10.00 2.37
N LEU A 142 1.19 11.17 1.73
CA LEU A 142 2.27 12.17 1.73
C LEU A 142 2.51 12.73 3.14
N LYS A 143 1.45 13.01 3.90
CA LYS A 143 1.56 13.43 5.30
C LYS A 143 2.31 12.37 6.12
N ALA A 144 1.91 11.10 6.04
CA ALA A 144 2.58 10.01 6.75
C ALA A 144 4.06 9.87 6.38
N TYR A 145 4.41 10.15 5.11
CA TYR A 145 5.80 10.17 4.64
C TYR A 145 6.60 11.32 5.27
N LYS A 146 6.06 12.55 5.25
CA LYS A 146 6.69 13.73 5.87
C LYS A 146 6.80 13.59 7.38
N ASP A 147 5.79 13.00 8.03
CA ASP A 147 5.80 12.72 9.46
C ASP A 147 6.88 11.66 9.81
N ALA A 148 7.13 10.69 8.93
CA ALA A 148 8.25 9.75 9.10
C ALA A 148 9.62 10.44 8.95
N MET A 149 9.77 11.35 7.98
CA MET A 149 10.99 12.15 7.79
C MET A 149 11.31 12.98 9.04
N ALA A 150 10.31 13.70 9.56
CA ALA A 150 10.44 14.58 10.72
C ALA A 150 10.52 13.84 12.07
N SER A 151 10.35 12.52 12.09
CA SER A 151 10.36 11.75 13.33
C SER A 151 11.74 11.73 14.00
N SER A 152 11.77 11.55 15.31
CA SER A 152 13.00 11.35 16.10
C SER A 152 13.25 9.87 16.44
N GLU A 153 12.61 8.95 15.72
CA GLU A 153 12.78 7.51 15.93
C GLU A 153 14.15 7.02 15.42
N PRO A 154 14.61 5.82 15.85
CA PRO A 154 15.87 5.25 15.38
C PRO A 154 15.94 5.17 13.85
N LEU A 155 17.13 5.40 13.27
CA LEU A 155 17.33 5.45 11.81
C LEU A 155 16.82 4.21 11.08
N ASP A 156 16.99 3.02 11.67
CA ASP A 156 16.48 1.77 11.10
C ASP A 156 14.95 1.81 10.89
N GLN A 157 14.21 2.24 11.91
CA GLN A 157 12.75 2.35 11.86
C GLN A 157 12.32 3.44 10.90
N LYS A 158 12.95 4.62 10.98
CA LYS A 158 12.69 5.75 10.08
C LYS A 158 12.84 5.32 8.62
N TYR A 159 13.97 4.72 8.26
CA TYR A 159 14.26 4.33 6.88
C TYR A 159 13.38 3.16 6.43
N ALA A 160 13.01 2.23 7.32
CA ALA A 160 12.06 1.18 7.01
C ALA A 160 10.67 1.74 6.68
N ARG A 161 10.21 2.76 7.41
CA ARG A 161 8.94 3.46 7.13
C ARG A 161 8.98 4.20 5.80
N LEU A 162 10.05 4.96 5.54
CA LEU A 162 10.24 5.67 4.26
C LEU A 162 10.25 4.69 3.09
N LEU A 163 11.03 3.61 3.19
CA LEU A 163 11.07 2.53 2.19
C LEU A 163 9.66 1.97 1.92
N SER A 164 8.91 1.66 2.97
CA SER A 164 7.58 1.04 2.88
C SER A 164 6.57 1.98 2.21
N LEU A 165 6.60 3.27 2.54
CA LEU A 165 5.73 4.28 1.95
C LEU A 165 6.13 4.60 0.51
N SER A 166 7.41 4.68 0.18
CA SER A 166 7.86 4.82 -1.21
C SER A 166 7.50 3.60 -2.07
N ASN A 167 7.53 2.39 -1.48
CA ASN A 167 7.03 1.19 -2.15
C ASN A 167 5.52 1.29 -2.44
N LEU A 168 4.72 1.80 -1.51
CA LEU A 168 3.30 2.07 -1.75
C LEU A 168 3.12 3.04 -2.94
N PHE A 169 3.86 4.15 -2.97
CA PHE A 169 3.77 5.14 -4.05
C PHE A 169 4.10 4.54 -5.41
N TYR A 170 5.20 3.77 -5.49
CA TYR A 170 5.56 3.06 -6.70
C TYR A 170 4.48 2.06 -7.15
N ARG A 171 3.89 1.32 -6.21
CA ARG A 171 2.80 0.36 -6.47
C ARG A 171 1.52 1.06 -6.92
N MET A 172 1.25 2.28 -6.49
CA MET A 172 0.12 3.09 -6.98
C MET A 172 0.32 3.55 -8.43
N LEU A 173 1.56 3.85 -8.82
CA LEU A 173 1.91 4.24 -10.20
C LEU A 173 1.97 3.07 -11.17
N THR A 174 2.31 1.87 -10.69
CA THR A 174 2.48 0.67 -11.53
C THR A 174 1.32 -0.31 -11.46
N GLY A 175 0.44 -0.16 -10.47
CA GLY A 175 -0.74 -1.01 -10.29
C GLY A 175 -0.44 -2.46 -9.93
N LYS A 176 -1.45 -3.32 -10.11
CA LYS A 176 -1.37 -4.77 -9.93
C LYS A 176 -1.05 -5.38 -11.30
N GLN A 177 0.12 -6.02 -11.44
CA GLN A 177 0.45 -6.76 -12.66
C GLN A 177 -0.42 -8.03 -12.71
N GLN A 178 -1.48 -8.02 -13.51
CA GLN A 178 -2.33 -9.17 -13.74
C GLN A 178 -2.00 -9.77 -15.12
N SER A 179 -1.51 -11.01 -15.12
CA SER A 179 -1.26 -11.77 -16.34
C SER A 179 -2.58 -12.13 -17.01
N GLY A 180 -2.68 -11.98 -18.33
CA GLY A 180 -3.88 -12.36 -19.10
C GLY A 180 -4.95 -11.26 -19.24
N ILE A 181 -4.61 -10.00 -18.97
CA ILE A 181 -5.52 -8.86 -19.22
C ILE A 181 -5.71 -8.62 -20.73
N ASN A 182 -6.94 -8.38 -21.16
CA ASN A 182 -7.26 -7.92 -22.52
C ASN A 182 -6.88 -6.45 -22.75
N HIS A 183 -6.60 -6.07 -24.00
CA HIS A 183 -6.09 -4.73 -24.36
C HIS A 183 -6.90 -3.56 -23.77
N SER A 184 -8.24 -3.65 -23.80
CA SER A 184 -9.11 -2.59 -23.28
C SER A 184 -8.96 -2.35 -21.76
N LEU A 185 -8.78 -3.41 -20.97
CA LEU A 185 -8.61 -3.27 -19.53
C LEU A 185 -7.19 -2.78 -19.19
N LEU A 186 -6.18 -3.16 -19.98
CA LEU A 186 -4.82 -2.61 -19.87
C LEU A 186 -4.80 -1.10 -20.13
N GLU A 187 -5.52 -0.63 -21.14
CA GLU A 187 -5.66 0.80 -21.45
C GLU A 187 -6.33 1.56 -20.30
N MET A 188 -7.43 1.03 -19.76
CA MET A 188 -8.12 1.59 -18.60
C MET A 188 -7.18 1.73 -17.38
N VAL A 189 -6.42 0.67 -17.06
CA VAL A 189 -5.45 0.67 -15.96
C VAL A 189 -4.37 1.72 -16.20
N THR A 190 -3.85 1.82 -17.43
CA THR A 190 -2.82 2.80 -17.80
C THR A 190 -3.32 4.24 -17.62
N VAL A 191 -4.55 4.55 -18.08
CA VAL A 191 -5.15 5.88 -17.90
C VAL A 191 -5.34 6.20 -16.41
N SER A 192 -5.85 5.23 -15.64
CA SER A 192 -6.01 5.35 -14.19
C SER A 192 -4.67 5.66 -13.49
N GLN A 193 -3.58 4.99 -13.88
CA GLN A 193 -2.24 5.21 -13.33
C GLN A 193 -1.68 6.59 -13.71
N LYS A 194 -1.88 7.03 -14.96
CA LYS A 194 -1.48 8.39 -15.40
C LYS A 194 -2.18 9.48 -14.60
N GLN A 195 -3.47 9.32 -14.31
CA GLN A 195 -4.21 10.26 -13.45
C GLN A 195 -3.67 10.29 -12.02
N LEU A 196 -3.34 9.13 -11.44
CA LEU A 196 -2.68 9.04 -10.13
C LEU A 196 -1.32 9.76 -10.13
N GLY A 197 -0.50 9.52 -11.15
CA GLY A 197 0.79 10.20 -11.31
C GLY A 197 0.64 11.72 -11.41
N ARG A 198 -0.36 12.20 -12.16
CA ARG A 198 -0.69 13.63 -12.20
C ARG A 198 -1.03 14.18 -10.82
N PHE A 199 -1.88 13.52 -10.03
CA PHE A 199 -2.22 13.99 -8.68
C PHE A 199 -1.03 13.96 -7.72
N MET A 200 -0.14 12.98 -7.85
CA MET A 200 1.11 12.93 -7.08
C MET A 200 2.03 14.10 -7.41
N TYR A 201 2.17 14.43 -8.70
CA TYR A 201 2.89 15.60 -9.16
C TYR A 201 2.30 16.89 -8.57
N GLU A 202 0.98 17.09 -8.72
CA GLU A 202 0.26 18.27 -8.19
C GLU A 202 0.39 18.42 -6.66
N LYS A 203 0.51 17.31 -5.91
CA LYS A 203 0.70 17.31 -4.45
C LYS A 203 2.16 17.41 -4.01
N ASN A 204 3.10 17.64 -4.92
CA ASN A 204 4.54 17.78 -4.63
C ASN A 204 5.20 16.53 -4.03
N PHE A 205 4.81 15.33 -4.51
CA PHE A 205 5.49 14.10 -4.12
C PHE A 205 6.97 14.10 -4.52
N ILE A 206 7.28 14.63 -5.72
CA ILE A 206 8.65 14.70 -6.23
C ILE A 206 9.55 15.45 -5.24
N THR A 207 9.13 16.64 -4.81
CA THR A 207 9.87 17.44 -3.83
C THR A 207 10.08 16.69 -2.52
N ALA A 208 9.05 16.04 -1.97
CA ALA A 208 9.20 15.31 -0.71
C ALA A 208 10.17 14.12 -0.84
N LEU A 209 10.12 13.38 -1.95
CA LEU A 209 10.99 12.24 -2.22
C LEU A 209 12.43 12.68 -2.47
N THR A 210 12.67 13.72 -3.27
CA THR A 210 14.03 14.22 -3.54
C THR A 210 14.65 14.85 -2.30
N SER A 211 13.90 15.67 -1.54
CA SER A 211 14.38 16.21 -0.26
C SER A 211 14.74 15.11 0.73
N SER A 212 13.94 14.04 0.82
CA SER A 212 14.25 12.95 1.74
C SER A 212 15.60 12.29 1.45
N ILE A 213 15.98 12.11 0.18
CA ILE A 213 17.25 11.48 -0.20
C ILE A 213 18.45 12.27 0.35
N ALA A 214 18.36 13.61 0.38
CA ALA A 214 19.43 14.47 0.89
C ALA A 214 19.64 14.35 2.41
N GLU A 215 18.62 13.92 3.15
CA GLU A 215 18.64 13.78 4.61
C GLU A 215 19.04 12.37 5.08
N LEU A 216 19.17 11.40 4.17
CA LEU A 216 19.58 10.04 4.52
C LEU A 216 21.10 9.94 4.74
N ASP A 217 21.51 9.33 5.85
CA ASP A 217 22.90 8.94 6.10
C ASP A 217 23.21 7.67 5.30
N LEU A 218 23.98 7.83 4.22
CA LEU A 218 24.36 6.74 3.34
C LEU A 218 25.35 5.74 3.98
N ASN A 219 25.95 6.08 5.13
CA ASN A 219 26.82 5.18 5.89
C ASN A 219 26.02 4.18 6.73
N PHE A 220 24.73 4.45 6.98
CA PHE A 220 23.88 3.55 7.76
C PHE A 220 23.60 2.24 7.02
N PRO A 221 23.72 1.06 7.67
CA PRO A 221 23.44 -0.22 7.04
C PRO A 221 22.01 -0.30 6.45
N GLY A 222 21.92 -0.57 5.15
CA GLY A 222 20.63 -0.64 4.46
C GLY A 222 20.08 0.69 3.94
N ALA A 223 20.73 1.84 4.21
CA ALA A 223 20.30 3.15 3.67
C ALA A 223 20.23 3.17 2.14
N LYS A 224 21.19 2.54 1.44
CA LYS A 224 21.18 2.38 -0.03
C LYS A 224 19.92 1.68 -0.53
N ARG A 225 19.40 0.72 0.24
CA ARG A 225 18.15 0.04 -0.08
C ARG A 225 16.98 0.99 0.06
N ALA A 226 16.92 1.78 1.15
CA ALA A 226 15.88 2.79 1.31
C ALA A 226 15.89 3.79 0.14
N VAL A 227 17.05 4.33 -0.22
CA VAL A 227 17.22 5.22 -1.38
C VAL A 227 16.69 4.58 -2.68
N LYS A 228 17.03 3.31 -2.94
CA LYS A 228 16.51 2.58 -4.12
C LYS A 228 14.98 2.56 -4.18
N TYR A 229 14.31 2.43 -3.04
CA TYR A 229 12.85 2.45 -2.99
C TYR A 229 12.28 3.86 -3.11
N ILE A 230 12.93 4.86 -2.52
CA ILE A 230 12.54 6.28 -2.61
C ILE A 230 12.62 6.79 -4.05
N LEU A 231 13.60 6.30 -4.83
CA LEU A 231 13.78 6.66 -6.24
C LEU A 231 12.75 6.01 -7.18
N ARG A 232 12.16 4.87 -6.84
CA ARG A 232 11.23 4.14 -7.73
C ARG A 232 10.00 4.93 -8.21
N PRO A 233 9.32 5.73 -7.37
CA PRO A 233 8.17 6.52 -7.80
C PRO A 233 8.52 7.85 -8.50
N LEU A 234 9.81 8.19 -8.64
CA LEU A 234 10.30 9.34 -9.41
C LEU A 234 10.50 8.97 -10.88
#